data_AF-A0A662XW58-F1
#
_entry.id   AF-A0A662XW58-F1
#
_cell.length_a   1.000
_cell.length_b   1.000
_cell.length_c   1.000
_cell.angle_alpha   90.00
_cell.angle_beta   90.00
_cell.angle_gamma   90.00
#
_symmetry.space_group_name_H-M   'P 1'
#
loop_
_entity.id
_entity.type
_entity.pdbx_description
1 polymer ?
#
loop_
_entity_poly.entity_id
_entity_poly.type
_entity_poly.pdbx_seq_one_letter_code
_entity_poly.pdbx_strand_id
1 'polypeptide(L)'
;MDLQKLEQFFGSSMESSSGEPSASEKYATAFGLDATAFMTTISESTGILSEKSSRSSCSSDSDCSSLNDGSACAIRTGEQQGYCIPTWFGICHAWAPAALLEPEPRCAVEKNGVTFQPMDIKALLSEVYDGANLSTVFTGVRFYGSDSDATTDQYGRYTDSSRRDIGPGFLHVALTNVLGRFNSSVVVDVTGGVEVWNQPVYSYEVLTQTELTPTEAATQYYGQSMYSFNSAAERIMYTETSITWMVEAYEDDGLVASGKAESYTKSDTYTYLLELDNDYNILGGEWVGDSNADHPDFLWLPKARPDLSTVTDVGLSYQNVRDLLDQATNCA
;
A
#
# COMPACT_ATOMS: atom_id res chain seq x y z
N MET A 1 10.57 8.33 -10.63
CA MET A 1 10.20 7.00 -11.16
C MET A 1 8.68 6.84 -11.05
N ASP A 2 7.93 7.95 -11.06
CA ASP A 2 6.67 8.04 -10.30
C ASP A 2 5.53 8.76 -11.05
N LEU A 3 5.77 9.21 -12.29
CA LEU A 3 4.70 9.69 -13.18
C LEU A 3 3.92 8.51 -13.80
N GLN A 4 4.60 7.39 -14.09
CA GLN A 4 3.98 6.17 -14.63
C GLN A 4 2.86 5.61 -13.74
N LYS A 5 2.89 5.87 -12.42
CA LYS A 5 1.88 5.38 -11.46
C LYS A 5 0.52 6.09 -11.56
N LEU A 6 0.52 7.39 -11.92
CA LEU A 6 -0.69 8.17 -12.17
C LEU A 6 -1.13 8.05 -13.65
N GLU A 7 -0.17 7.99 -14.57
CA GLU A 7 -0.37 8.02 -16.02
C GLU A 7 -1.16 6.81 -16.55
N GLN A 8 -0.93 5.62 -15.99
CA GLN A 8 -1.63 4.40 -16.40
C GLN A 8 -3.05 4.27 -15.84
N PHE A 9 -3.38 4.96 -14.75
CA PHE A 9 -4.73 4.93 -14.17
C PHE A 9 -5.60 6.11 -14.65
N PHE A 10 -5.01 7.29 -14.93
CA PHE A 10 -5.74 8.53 -15.24
C PHE A 10 -5.69 9.00 -16.70
N GLY A 11 -5.04 8.25 -17.59
CA GLY A 11 -5.07 8.51 -19.02
C GLY A 11 -4.25 9.73 -19.44
N SER A 12 -2.93 9.65 -19.27
CA SER A 12 -1.97 10.53 -19.96
C SER A 12 -0.64 9.84 -20.25
N SER A 13 -0.46 9.44 -21.53
CA SER A 13 0.82 9.26 -22.26
C SER A 13 1.91 8.28 -21.74
N MET A 14 1.83 7.03 -22.25
CA MET A 14 2.86 5.98 -22.44
C MET A 14 3.30 5.17 -21.19
N GLU A 15 3.05 3.87 -21.01
CA GLU A 15 2.75 2.74 -21.90
C GLU A 15 1.70 1.82 -21.25
N SER A 16 0.39 1.98 -21.52
CA SER A 16 -0.35 0.81 -21.99
C SER A 16 0.10 0.60 -23.43
N SER A 17 0.18 -0.64 -23.92
CA SER A 17 0.70 -0.97 -25.26
C SER A 17 0.36 0.11 -26.29
N SER A 18 1.37 0.82 -26.80
CA SER A 18 1.20 2.08 -27.54
C SER A 18 0.03 2.03 -28.53
N GLY A 19 -1.02 2.84 -28.28
CA GLY A 19 -2.21 2.94 -29.13
C GLY A 19 -3.46 2.19 -28.67
N GLU A 20 -3.43 1.46 -27.55
CA GLU A 20 -4.64 0.86 -26.97
C GLU A 20 -5.47 1.84 -26.12
N PRO A 21 -6.81 1.74 -26.13
CA PRO A 21 -7.69 2.47 -25.21
C PRO A 21 -7.37 2.19 -23.73
N SER A 22 -7.65 3.14 -22.85
CA SER A 22 -7.48 2.95 -21.40
C SER A 22 -8.46 1.91 -20.84
N ALA A 23 -8.18 1.34 -19.66
CA ALA A 23 -9.09 0.41 -18.99
C ALA A 23 -10.49 1.00 -18.77
N SER A 24 -10.57 2.30 -18.46
CA SER A 24 -11.83 3.03 -18.28
C SER A 24 -12.58 3.24 -19.60
N GLU A 25 -11.88 3.55 -20.70
CA GLU A 25 -12.47 3.63 -22.04
C GLU A 25 -12.97 2.25 -22.52
N LYS A 26 -12.18 1.19 -22.27
CA LYS A 26 -12.55 -0.20 -22.56
C LYS A 26 -13.82 -0.58 -21.79
N TYR A 27 -13.88 -0.32 -20.49
CA TYR A 27 -15.06 -0.59 -19.67
C TYR A 27 -16.29 0.16 -20.20
N ALA A 28 -16.17 1.48 -20.39
CA ALA A 28 -17.29 2.27 -20.89
C ALA A 28 -17.81 1.74 -22.23
N THR A 29 -16.92 1.44 -23.18
CA THR A 29 -17.27 0.90 -24.49
C THR A 29 -17.97 -0.46 -24.38
N ALA A 30 -17.40 -1.39 -23.61
CA ALA A 30 -17.92 -2.75 -23.47
C ALA A 30 -19.29 -2.79 -22.80
N PHE A 31 -19.57 -1.85 -21.88
CA PHE A 31 -20.83 -1.80 -21.13
C PHE A 31 -21.80 -0.71 -21.59
N GLY A 32 -21.55 -0.11 -22.77
CA GLY A 32 -22.48 0.82 -23.41
C GLY A 32 -22.63 2.17 -22.70
N LEU A 33 -21.59 2.63 -22.02
CA LEU A 33 -21.49 3.95 -21.39
C LEU A 33 -20.86 4.96 -22.36
N ASP A 34 -21.09 6.24 -22.11
CA ASP A 34 -20.33 7.31 -22.77
C ASP A 34 -18.91 7.33 -22.21
N ALA A 35 -17.93 6.92 -23.03
CA ALA A 35 -16.54 6.82 -22.61
C ALA A 35 -15.94 8.15 -22.16
N THR A 36 -16.29 9.27 -22.80
CA THR A 36 -15.76 10.58 -22.42
C THR A 36 -16.31 11.03 -21.08
N ALA A 37 -17.61 10.83 -20.87
CA ALA A 37 -18.25 11.14 -19.59
C ALA A 37 -17.70 10.25 -18.47
N PHE A 38 -17.61 8.94 -18.69
CA PHE A 38 -17.13 7.98 -17.70
C PHE A 38 -15.68 8.26 -17.27
N MET A 39 -14.77 8.46 -18.23
CA MET A 39 -13.39 8.85 -17.94
C MET A 39 -13.28 10.19 -17.21
N THR A 40 -14.19 11.13 -17.48
CA THR A 40 -14.23 12.41 -16.78
C THR A 40 -14.68 12.23 -15.34
N THR A 41 -15.71 11.42 -15.08
CA THR A 41 -16.17 11.10 -13.72
C THR A 41 -15.08 10.41 -12.89
N ILE A 42 -14.33 9.46 -13.47
CA ILE A 42 -13.16 8.87 -12.80
C ILE A 42 -12.11 9.96 -12.49
N SER A 43 -11.80 10.82 -13.46
CA SER A 43 -10.82 11.89 -13.26
C SER A 43 -11.23 12.89 -12.17
N GLU A 44 -12.53 13.16 -12.02
CA GLU A 44 -13.08 14.03 -10.97
C GLU A 44 -13.08 13.37 -9.58
N SER A 45 -13.15 12.04 -9.52
CA SER A 45 -13.14 11.27 -8.27
C SER A 45 -11.72 11.04 -7.76
N THR A 46 -10.88 10.39 -8.58
CA THR A 46 -9.59 9.87 -8.15
C THR A 46 -8.41 10.47 -8.93
N GLY A 47 -8.66 11.18 -10.05
CA GLY A 47 -7.63 11.60 -10.99
C GLY A 47 -7.30 13.08 -11.06
N ILE A 48 -6.80 13.53 -12.22
CA ILE A 48 -6.30 14.91 -12.38
C ILE A 48 -7.34 15.98 -11.99
N LEU A 49 -8.63 15.76 -12.27
CA LEU A 49 -9.67 16.74 -11.94
C LEU A 49 -10.08 16.75 -10.47
N SER A 50 -9.80 15.70 -9.68
CA SER A 50 -10.07 15.70 -8.24
C SER A 50 -9.23 16.77 -7.51
N GLU A 51 -8.05 17.08 -8.06
CA GLU A 51 -7.10 18.06 -7.51
C GLU A 51 -7.31 19.49 -8.01
N LYS A 52 -8.29 19.72 -8.89
CA LYS A 52 -8.52 21.02 -9.54
C LYS A 52 -8.72 22.19 -8.57
N SER A 53 -9.36 21.94 -7.42
CA SER A 53 -9.65 22.98 -6.43
C SER A 53 -8.53 23.20 -5.41
N SER A 54 -7.64 22.22 -5.25
CA SER A 54 -6.56 22.20 -4.24
C SER A 54 -5.20 22.57 -4.83
N ARG A 55 -5.00 22.38 -6.13
CA ARG A 55 -3.68 22.49 -6.78
C ARG A 55 -3.59 23.60 -7.81
N SER A 56 -2.37 24.12 -7.96
CA SER A 56 -2.05 25.15 -8.96
C SER A 56 -2.14 24.57 -10.37
N SER A 57 -2.70 25.35 -11.30
CA SER A 57 -2.70 25.00 -12.72
C SER A 57 -1.30 25.01 -13.32
N CYS A 58 -1.03 24.13 -14.28
CA CYS A 58 0.25 24.03 -14.96
C CYS A 58 0.08 23.69 -16.44
N SER A 59 1.14 23.93 -17.22
CA SER A 59 1.28 23.55 -18.62
C SER A 59 2.55 22.74 -18.90
N SER A 60 3.46 22.68 -17.92
CA SER A 60 4.72 21.97 -17.97
C SER A 60 5.26 21.73 -16.56
N ASP A 61 6.18 20.78 -16.39
CA ASP A 61 6.77 20.49 -15.08
C ASP A 61 7.51 21.68 -14.46
N SER A 62 8.03 22.60 -15.28
CA SER A 62 8.67 23.81 -14.76
C SER A 62 7.72 24.68 -13.92
N ASP A 63 6.42 24.63 -14.20
CA ASP A 63 5.41 25.39 -13.45
C ASP A 63 5.25 24.86 -12.01
N CYS A 64 5.62 23.59 -11.77
CA CYS A 64 5.49 22.91 -10.47
C CYS A 64 6.79 22.92 -9.63
N SER A 65 7.93 23.25 -10.25
CA SER A 65 9.27 23.17 -9.64
C SER A 65 9.43 23.94 -8.31
N SER A 66 8.68 25.03 -8.12
CA SER A 66 8.77 25.85 -6.91
C SER A 66 8.08 25.25 -5.68
N LEU A 67 7.27 24.20 -5.85
CA LEU A 67 6.49 23.59 -4.76
C LEU A 67 7.36 22.73 -3.84
N ASN A 68 8.45 22.14 -4.37
CA ASN A 68 9.37 21.27 -3.62
C ASN A 68 8.69 20.13 -2.85
N ASP A 69 7.55 19.64 -3.33
CA ASP A 69 6.73 18.59 -2.70
C ASP A 69 6.60 17.33 -3.59
N GLY A 70 7.48 17.19 -4.59
CA GLY A 70 7.43 16.10 -5.55
C GLY A 70 6.33 16.24 -6.62
N SER A 71 5.68 17.40 -6.73
CA SER A 71 4.67 17.63 -7.76
C SER A 71 5.24 17.63 -9.19
N ALA A 72 4.53 16.98 -10.09
CA ALA A 72 4.70 17.07 -11.54
C ALA A 72 3.45 17.67 -12.20
N CYS A 73 3.58 18.17 -13.43
CA CYS A 73 2.44 18.72 -14.14
C CYS A 73 1.60 17.62 -14.79
N ALA A 74 0.48 17.27 -14.16
CA ALA A 74 -0.40 16.21 -14.65
C ALA A 74 -1.47 16.79 -15.60
N ILE A 75 -1.40 16.44 -16.89
CA ILE A 75 -2.29 16.93 -17.95
C ILE A 75 -3.06 15.74 -18.54
N ARG A 76 -4.39 15.81 -18.58
CA ARG A 76 -5.23 14.75 -19.19
C ARG A 76 -4.94 14.62 -20.69
N THR A 77 -5.08 13.42 -21.23
CA THR A 77 -4.99 13.20 -22.69
C THR A 77 -5.96 14.11 -23.44
N GLY A 78 -5.44 14.83 -24.44
CA GLY A 78 -6.22 15.77 -25.26
C GLY A 78 -6.32 17.20 -24.71
N GLU A 79 -5.89 17.43 -23.47
CA GLU A 79 -5.88 18.76 -22.85
C GLU A 79 -4.52 19.45 -22.99
N GLN A 80 -4.50 20.77 -22.80
CA GLN A 80 -3.28 21.60 -22.86
C GLN A 80 -2.83 22.12 -21.49
N GLN A 81 -3.67 21.98 -20.47
CA GLN A 81 -3.42 22.46 -19.12
C GLN A 81 -3.87 21.40 -18.12
N GLY A 82 -3.18 21.37 -16.99
CA GLY A 82 -3.37 20.42 -15.92
C GLY A 82 -3.13 21.05 -14.57
N TYR A 83 -2.74 20.23 -13.58
CA TYR A 83 -2.47 20.66 -12.22
C TYR A 83 -1.17 20.06 -11.69
N CYS A 84 -0.50 20.80 -10.80
CA CYS A 84 0.69 20.30 -10.10
C CYS A 84 0.26 19.32 -9.00
N ILE A 85 0.50 18.03 -9.24
CA ILE A 85 0.05 16.94 -8.35
C ILE A 85 1.27 16.15 -7.86
N PRO A 86 1.43 15.92 -6.54
CA PRO A 86 2.47 15.04 -6.01
C PRO A 86 2.37 13.64 -6.62
N THR A 87 3.49 13.11 -7.10
CA THR A 87 3.49 11.85 -7.87
C THR A 87 3.23 10.60 -7.02
N TRP A 88 3.21 10.72 -5.70
CA TRP A 88 2.86 9.62 -4.79
C TRP A 88 1.35 9.47 -4.60
N PHE A 89 0.54 10.46 -4.99
CA PHE A 89 -0.91 10.35 -4.91
C PHE A 89 -1.39 9.17 -5.77
N GLY A 90 -2.31 8.38 -5.22
CA GLY A 90 -2.83 7.21 -5.88
C GLY A 90 -3.76 6.41 -4.98
N ILE A 91 -4.14 5.23 -5.45
CA ILE A 91 -5.09 4.34 -4.78
C ILE A 91 -4.39 3.09 -4.20
N CYS A 92 -3.23 3.28 -3.57
CA CYS A 92 -2.47 2.18 -2.97
C CYS A 92 -3.26 1.45 -1.88
N HIS A 93 -4.09 2.17 -1.14
CA HIS A 93 -5.03 1.61 -0.17
C HIS A 93 -6.09 0.71 -0.80
N ALA A 94 -6.33 0.80 -2.11
CA ALA A 94 -7.32 0.01 -2.84
C ALA A 94 -6.71 -1.18 -3.59
N TRP A 95 -5.56 -1.00 -4.24
CA TRP A 95 -4.89 -2.15 -4.91
C TRP A 95 -4.41 -3.18 -3.87
N ALA A 96 -3.85 -2.73 -2.74
CA ALA A 96 -3.30 -3.63 -1.73
C ALA A 96 -4.32 -4.69 -1.24
N PRO A 97 -5.54 -4.32 -0.76
CA PRO A 97 -6.55 -5.30 -0.39
C PRO A 97 -7.11 -6.10 -1.57
N ALA A 98 -7.16 -5.52 -2.79
CA ALA A 98 -7.57 -6.27 -3.98
C ALA A 98 -6.58 -7.40 -4.27
N ALA A 99 -5.27 -7.14 -4.19
CA ALA A 99 -4.22 -8.14 -4.36
C ALA A 99 -4.27 -9.27 -3.32
N LEU A 100 -4.76 -8.99 -2.11
CA LEU A 100 -4.94 -10.00 -1.06
C LEU A 100 -6.20 -10.86 -1.25
N LEU A 101 -7.29 -10.22 -1.66
CA LEU A 101 -8.61 -10.86 -1.62
C LEU A 101 -9.03 -11.46 -2.95
N GLU A 102 -8.46 -11.03 -4.05
CA GLU A 102 -8.89 -11.40 -5.40
C GLU A 102 -7.89 -12.32 -6.08
N PRO A 103 -8.35 -13.28 -6.90
CA PRO A 103 -7.43 -14.02 -7.75
C PRO A 103 -6.77 -13.07 -8.74
N GLU A 104 -5.55 -13.37 -9.15
CA GLU A 104 -4.90 -12.59 -10.21
C GLU A 104 -5.56 -12.89 -11.57
N PRO A 105 -5.88 -11.88 -12.40
CA PRO A 105 -6.23 -12.11 -13.80
C PRO A 105 -4.99 -12.59 -14.56
N ARG A 106 -5.14 -13.61 -15.42
CA ARG A 106 -3.99 -14.29 -16.08
C ARG A 106 -3.99 -14.17 -17.60
N CYS A 107 -5.17 -14.00 -18.18
CA CYS A 107 -5.36 -13.99 -19.62
C CYS A 107 -6.25 -12.81 -20.03
N ALA A 108 -6.06 -12.35 -21.26
CA ALA A 108 -6.95 -11.37 -21.87
C ALA A 108 -8.37 -11.95 -22.03
N VAL A 109 -9.38 -11.11 -21.88
CA VAL A 109 -10.81 -11.45 -22.00
C VAL A 109 -11.48 -10.54 -23.01
N GLU A 110 -12.23 -11.12 -23.94
CA GLU A 110 -13.07 -10.36 -24.86
C GLU A 110 -14.48 -10.19 -24.27
N LYS A 111 -14.97 -8.95 -24.18
CA LYS A 111 -16.34 -8.65 -23.77
C LYS A 111 -16.94 -7.62 -24.73
N ASN A 112 -18.03 -8.00 -25.39
CA ASN A 112 -18.77 -7.13 -26.30
C ASN A 112 -17.88 -6.45 -27.37
N GLY A 113 -16.90 -7.19 -27.92
CA GLY A 113 -15.97 -6.70 -28.94
C GLY A 113 -14.80 -5.85 -28.40
N VAL A 114 -14.62 -5.78 -27.09
CA VAL A 114 -13.49 -5.10 -26.43
C VAL A 114 -12.63 -6.13 -25.71
N THR A 115 -11.32 -6.08 -25.94
CA THR A 115 -10.34 -6.93 -25.26
C THR A 115 -9.81 -6.24 -24.00
N PHE A 116 -10.02 -6.86 -22.85
CA PHE A 116 -9.46 -6.49 -21.56
C PHE A 116 -8.23 -7.35 -21.29
N GLN A 117 -7.09 -6.71 -21.15
CA GLN A 117 -5.87 -7.37 -20.71
C GLN A 117 -5.87 -7.59 -19.18
N PRO A 118 -5.04 -8.49 -18.63
CA PRO A 118 -4.87 -8.63 -17.19
C PRO A 118 -4.64 -7.30 -16.47
N MET A 119 -3.84 -6.40 -17.04
CA MET A 119 -3.58 -5.09 -16.45
C MET A 119 -4.81 -4.17 -16.45
N ASP A 120 -5.66 -4.23 -17.49
CA ASP A 120 -6.92 -3.47 -17.50
C ASP A 120 -7.85 -3.92 -16.36
N ILE A 121 -7.92 -5.22 -16.13
CA ILE A 121 -8.76 -5.80 -15.07
C ILE A 121 -8.20 -5.42 -13.69
N LYS A 122 -6.86 -5.45 -13.51
CA LYS A 122 -6.20 -4.96 -12.29
C LYS A 122 -6.53 -3.48 -12.02
N ALA A 123 -6.51 -2.64 -13.05
CA ALA A 123 -6.88 -1.23 -12.93
C ALA A 123 -8.34 -1.04 -12.51
N LEU A 124 -9.28 -1.68 -13.22
CA LEU A 124 -10.71 -1.59 -12.89
C LEU A 124 -11.03 -2.12 -11.50
N LEU A 125 -10.43 -3.25 -11.12
CA LEU A 125 -10.63 -3.83 -9.79
C LEU A 125 -10.13 -2.92 -8.68
N SER A 126 -9.00 -2.25 -8.89
CA SER A 126 -8.45 -1.29 -7.92
C SER A 126 -9.38 -0.08 -7.76
N GLU A 127 -9.93 0.46 -8.85
CA GLU A 127 -10.93 1.55 -8.78
C GLU A 127 -12.22 1.11 -8.07
N VAL A 128 -12.65 -0.16 -8.27
CA VAL A 128 -13.78 -0.68 -7.50
C VAL A 128 -13.48 -0.67 -6.01
N TYR A 129 -12.29 -1.14 -5.62
CA TYR A 129 -11.91 -1.22 -4.21
C TYR A 129 -11.74 0.17 -3.56
N ASP A 130 -11.40 1.20 -4.33
CA ASP A 130 -11.38 2.59 -3.86
C ASP A 130 -12.80 3.10 -3.58
N GLY A 131 -13.71 2.93 -4.54
CA GLY A 131 -15.10 3.36 -4.42
C GLY A 131 -15.97 2.44 -3.54
N ALA A 132 -15.48 1.25 -3.19
CA ALA A 132 -16.17 0.31 -2.31
C ALA A 132 -15.80 0.63 -0.86
N ASN A 133 -16.80 0.95 -0.04
CA ASN A 133 -16.61 1.18 1.40
C ASN A 133 -16.24 -0.13 2.14
N LEU A 134 -14.98 -0.56 2.01
CA LEU A 134 -14.47 -1.79 2.59
C LEU A 134 -14.43 -1.69 4.12
N SER A 135 -14.97 -2.72 4.77
CA SER A 135 -14.78 -2.88 6.21
C SER A 135 -13.38 -3.40 6.51
N THR A 136 -12.61 -2.66 7.29
CA THR A 136 -11.24 -3.02 7.69
C THR A 136 -11.15 -3.35 9.17
N VAL A 137 -10.11 -4.09 9.55
CA VAL A 137 -9.55 -4.12 10.90
C VAL A 137 -8.27 -3.30 10.82
N PHE A 138 -8.29 -2.09 11.38
CA PHE A 138 -7.16 -1.18 11.37
C PHE A 138 -6.46 -1.18 12.73
N THR A 139 -5.14 -1.25 12.73
CA THR A 139 -4.30 -1.25 13.94
C THR A 139 -3.12 -0.33 13.74
N GLY A 140 -2.79 0.45 14.77
CA GLY A 140 -1.96 1.64 14.62
C GLY A 140 -2.80 2.92 14.50
N VAL A 141 -2.12 4.06 14.49
CA VAL A 141 -2.67 5.38 14.25
C VAL A 141 -1.80 6.05 13.23
N ARG A 142 -2.44 6.80 12.33
CA ARG A 142 -1.72 7.55 11.32
C ARG A 142 -1.04 8.76 11.94
N PHE A 143 0.23 8.97 11.62
CA PHE A 143 0.92 10.24 11.84
C PHE A 143 0.48 11.27 10.79
N TYR A 144 0.08 12.46 11.24
CA TYR A 144 -0.37 13.55 10.36
C TYR A 144 0.57 14.78 10.40
N GLY A 145 1.69 14.69 11.13
CA GLY A 145 2.64 15.80 11.29
C GLY A 145 3.69 15.87 10.19
N SER A 146 4.61 16.84 10.28
CA SER A 146 5.75 16.98 9.36
C SER A 146 6.90 16.06 9.77
N ASP A 147 7.59 15.47 8.80
CA ASP A 147 8.84 14.73 9.02
C ASP A 147 9.96 15.62 9.58
N SER A 148 9.93 16.92 9.31
CA SER A 148 10.95 17.89 9.74
C SER A 148 10.94 18.20 11.23
N ASP A 149 9.84 17.91 11.93
CA ASP A 149 9.58 18.36 13.30
C ASP A 149 9.81 17.25 14.32
N ALA A 150 10.44 16.15 13.88
CA ALA A 150 10.60 14.96 14.68
C ALA A 150 11.61 15.18 15.82
N THR A 151 11.16 15.01 17.06
CA THR A 151 12.01 15.05 18.25
C THR A 151 12.07 13.67 18.89
N THR A 152 13.24 13.31 19.41
CA THR A 152 13.48 12.03 20.06
C THR A 152 13.77 12.18 21.55
N ASP A 153 13.45 11.17 22.33
CA ASP A 153 13.86 11.05 23.73
C ASP A 153 15.33 10.64 23.85
N GLN A 154 15.83 10.51 25.08
CA GLN A 154 17.22 10.13 25.36
C GLN A 154 17.61 8.72 24.85
N TYR A 155 16.66 7.92 24.38
CA TYR A 155 16.84 6.59 23.84
C TYR A 155 16.69 6.55 22.31
N GLY A 156 16.50 7.71 21.67
CA GLY A 156 16.35 7.81 20.22
C GLY A 156 14.93 7.53 19.71
N ARG A 157 13.96 7.36 20.61
CA ARG A 157 12.56 7.09 20.23
C ARG A 157 11.82 8.40 19.97
N TYR A 158 10.90 8.43 19.02
CA TYR A 158 10.06 9.60 18.82
C TYR A 158 9.27 9.96 20.08
N THR A 159 9.23 11.24 20.43
CA THR A 159 8.44 11.71 21.57
C THR A 159 6.94 11.68 21.27
N ASP A 160 6.57 11.88 20.00
CA ASP A 160 5.22 11.69 19.49
C ASP A 160 4.84 10.21 19.52
N SER A 161 3.78 9.87 20.25
CA SER A 161 3.30 8.50 20.33
C SER A 161 2.75 7.95 19.02
N SER A 162 2.23 8.80 18.12
CA SER A 162 1.73 8.34 16.82
C SER A 162 2.83 7.85 15.89
N ARG A 163 4.08 8.29 16.09
CA ARG A 163 5.28 7.76 15.42
C ARG A 163 5.88 6.53 16.11
N ARG A 164 5.20 5.98 17.13
CA ARG A 164 5.60 4.76 17.84
C ARG A 164 4.51 3.70 17.81
N ASP A 165 3.42 3.94 17.08
CA ASP A 165 2.14 3.34 17.45
C ASP A 165 2.00 1.87 17.08
N ILE A 166 2.60 1.41 15.97
CA ILE A 166 2.80 -0.03 15.86
C ILE A 166 4.03 -0.45 16.69
N GLY A 167 3.75 -0.83 17.94
CA GLY A 167 4.76 -1.42 18.81
C GLY A 167 5.24 -2.76 18.22
N PRO A 168 6.55 -3.07 18.30
CA PRO A 168 7.11 -4.26 17.66
C PRO A 168 6.59 -5.57 18.24
N GLY A 169 6.21 -5.59 19.53
CA GLY A 169 5.55 -6.74 20.14
C GLY A 169 4.22 -7.07 19.47
N PHE A 170 3.42 -6.04 19.15
CA PHE A 170 2.17 -6.23 18.40
C PHE A 170 2.44 -6.65 16.97
N LEU A 171 3.36 -5.98 16.26
CA LEU A 171 3.70 -6.33 14.87
C LEU A 171 4.15 -7.80 14.78
N HIS A 172 5.05 -8.24 15.67
CA HIS A 172 5.52 -9.62 15.70
C HIS A 172 4.38 -10.62 15.90
N VAL A 173 3.50 -10.38 16.87
CA VAL A 173 2.34 -11.24 17.14
C VAL A 173 1.39 -11.25 15.95
N ALA A 174 1.12 -10.09 15.34
CA ALA A 174 0.23 -9.95 14.20
C ALA A 174 0.76 -10.74 12.99
N LEU A 175 2.03 -10.55 12.61
CA LEU A 175 2.62 -11.24 11.47
C LEU A 175 2.67 -12.76 11.71
N THR A 176 3.18 -13.19 12.86
CA THR A 176 3.32 -14.62 13.16
C THR A 176 1.98 -15.35 13.22
N ASN A 177 0.91 -14.70 13.70
CA ASN A 177 -0.41 -15.31 13.72
C ASN A 177 -1.14 -15.19 12.38
N VAL A 178 -1.21 -13.99 11.80
CA VAL A 178 -1.97 -13.78 10.56
C VAL A 178 -1.34 -14.53 9.40
N LEU A 179 -0.04 -14.34 9.16
CA LEU A 179 0.67 -15.02 8.07
C LEU A 179 0.99 -16.46 8.44
N GLY A 180 1.62 -16.69 9.59
CA GLY A 180 2.17 -18.00 9.95
C GLY A 180 1.13 -19.03 10.39
N ARG A 181 0.07 -18.61 11.11
CA ARG A 181 -0.91 -19.54 11.71
C ARG A 181 -2.24 -19.57 10.97
N PHE A 182 -2.73 -18.42 10.53
CA PHE A 182 -4.03 -18.30 9.87
C PHE A 182 -3.93 -18.38 8.34
N ASN A 183 -2.72 -18.43 7.77
CA ASN A 183 -2.48 -18.43 6.32
C ASN A 183 -3.23 -17.30 5.61
N SER A 184 -3.22 -16.12 6.24
CA SER A 184 -3.81 -14.89 5.72
C SER A 184 -2.70 -13.84 5.54
N SER A 185 -3.03 -12.69 4.98
CA SER A 185 -2.09 -11.59 4.82
C SER A 185 -2.65 -10.29 5.42
N VAL A 186 -1.80 -9.26 5.47
CA VAL A 186 -2.05 -7.93 5.98
C VAL A 186 -1.56 -6.90 4.97
N VAL A 187 -2.14 -5.70 5.03
CA VAL A 187 -1.59 -4.51 4.37
C VAL A 187 -0.82 -3.72 5.41
N VAL A 188 0.35 -3.22 5.01
CA VAL A 188 1.23 -2.44 5.87
C VAL A 188 1.59 -1.14 5.18
N ASP A 189 1.63 -0.04 5.94
CA ASP A 189 2.33 1.17 5.50
C ASP A 189 3.83 0.97 5.73
N VAL A 190 4.58 0.88 4.64
CA VAL A 190 6.01 0.55 4.67
C VAL A 190 6.90 1.78 4.85
N THR A 191 6.30 2.96 5.02
CA THR A 191 6.99 4.22 5.29
C THR A 191 6.54 4.81 6.63
N GLY A 192 7.49 5.32 7.42
CA GLY A 192 7.21 6.06 8.67
C GLY A 192 7.09 7.59 8.50
N GLY A 193 6.72 8.03 7.28
CA GLY A 193 6.81 9.42 6.84
C GLY A 193 5.46 10.08 6.54
N VAL A 194 5.46 11.24 5.88
CA VAL A 194 4.22 11.93 5.46
C VAL A 194 3.48 11.18 4.33
N GLU A 195 4.23 10.60 3.41
CA GLU A 195 3.68 9.76 2.34
C GLU A 195 3.19 8.42 2.92
N VAL A 196 2.06 7.93 2.42
CA VAL A 196 1.47 6.66 2.86
C VAL A 196 1.58 5.65 1.72
N TRP A 197 2.30 4.56 1.97
CA TRP A 197 2.56 3.52 0.98
C TRP A 197 2.02 2.17 1.46
N ASN A 198 0.75 1.89 1.13
CA ASN A 198 0.09 0.63 1.47
C ASN A 198 0.61 -0.50 0.57
N GLN A 199 1.24 -1.51 1.17
CA GLN A 199 1.76 -2.66 0.45
C GLN A 199 1.17 -3.97 1.02
N PRO A 200 0.75 -4.92 0.18
CA PRO A 200 0.31 -6.24 0.64
C PRO A 200 1.52 -7.08 1.04
N VAL A 201 1.53 -7.55 2.29
CA VAL A 201 2.65 -8.35 2.81
C VAL A 201 2.58 -9.78 2.26
N TYR A 202 3.66 -10.20 1.62
CA TYR A 202 3.78 -11.52 1.02
C TYR A 202 4.31 -12.55 2.03
N SER A 203 5.34 -12.20 2.79
CA SER A 203 5.96 -13.11 3.76
C SER A 203 6.62 -12.36 4.91
N TYR A 204 6.89 -13.10 5.99
CA TYR A 204 7.81 -12.68 7.04
C TYR A 204 8.80 -13.81 7.33
N GLU A 205 10.00 -13.46 7.73
CA GLU A 205 11.03 -14.40 8.17
C GLU A 205 11.71 -13.87 9.43
N VAL A 206 11.68 -14.65 10.51
CA VAL A 206 12.48 -14.35 11.72
C VAL A 206 13.89 -14.84 11.47
N LEU A 207 14.82 -13.91 11.23
CA LEU A 207 16.20 -14.20 10.86
C LEU A 207 17.05 -14.58 12.08
N THR A 208 16.89 -13.82 13.16
CA THR A 208 17.68 -13.95 14.38
C THR A 208 16.79 -13.78 15.59
N GLN A 209 17.01 -14.61 16.62
CA GLN A 209 16.48 -14.43 17.97
C GLN A 209 17.59 -14.68 18.99
N THR A 210 17.84 -13.69 19.86
CA THR A 210 18.82 -13.78 20.94
C THR A 210 18.17 -13.38 22.26
N GLU A 211 18.13 -14.31 23.21
CA GLU A 211 17.61 -14.04 24.55
C GLU A 211 18.62 -13.23 25.36
N LEU A 212 18.14 -12.21 26.06
CA LEU A 212 18.88 -11.30 26.92
C LEU A 212 18.12 -11.15 28.25
N THR A 213 18.85 -10.89 29.32
CA THR A 213 18.25 -10.35 30.54
C THR A 213 17.86 -8.87 30.33
N PRO A 214 16.90 -8.32 31.10
CA PRO A 214 16.58 -6.89 31.06
C PRO A 214 17.82 -5.99 31.27
N THR A 215 18.73 -6.36 32.17
CA THR A 215 19.97 -5.59 32.41
C THR A 215 20.93 -5.60 31.21
N GLU A 216 21.08 -6.75 30.53
CA GLU A 216 21.90 -6.85 29.32
C GLU A 216 21.32 -5.97 28.21
N ALA A 217 20.01 -6.07 27.96
CA ALA A 217 19.33 -5.25 26.96
C ALA A 217 19.45 -3.74 27.27
N ALA A 218 19.24 -3.34 28.53
CA ALA A 218 19.39 -1.96 28.98
C ALA A 218 20.81 -1.42 28.70
N THR A 219 21.82 -2.21 29.00
CA THR A 219 23.22 -1.82 28.85
C THR A 219 23.58 -1.73 27.37
N GLN A 220 23.21 -2.75 26.59
CA GLN A 220 23.61 -2.90 25.20
C GLN A 220 22.93 -1.90 24.27
N TYR A 221 21.62 -1.68 24.41
CA TYR A 221 20.85 -0.87 23.46
C TYR A 221 20.58 0.55 23.93
N TYR A 222 20.66 0.82 25.24
CA TYR A 222 20.30 2.12 25.80
C TYR A 222 21.40 2.75 26.68
N GLY A 223 22.52 2.04 26.90
CA GLY A 223 23.60 2.50 27.77
C GLY A 223 23.17 2.72 29.23
N GLN A 224 22.11 2.02 29.67
CA GLN A 224 21.54 2.15 31.02
C GLN A 224 21.81 0.90 31.86
N SER A 225 21.84 1.05 33.18
CA SER A 225 21.95 -0.07 34.10
C SER A 225 20.62 -0.80 34.36
N MET A 226 19.49 -0.23 33.93
CA MET A 226 18.15 -0.75 34.18
C MET A 226 17.24 -0.58 32.97
N TYR A 227 16.51 -1.64 32.61
CA TYR A 227 15.49 -1.60 31.57
C TYR A 227 14.24 -0.92 32.13
N SER A 228 13.90 0.27 31.59
CA SER A 228 12.90 1.16 32.18
C SER A 228 11.60 1.23 31.38
N PHE A 229 11.48 0.44 30.31
CA PHE A 229 10.35 0.52 29.37
C PHE A 229 9.16 -0.32 29.84
N ASN A 230 9.43 -1.49 30.41
CA ASN A 230 8.40 -2.35 30.96
C ASN A 230 8.93 -3.09 32.20
N SER A 231 8.44 -2.72 33.38
CA SER A 231 8.86 -3.34 34.65
C SER A 231 8.35 -4.77 34.83
N ALA A 232 7.43 -5.24 33.99
CA ALA A 232 6.93 -6.62 34.00
C ALA A 232 7.73 -7.54 33.07
N ALA A 233 8.67 -7.01 32.27
CA ALA A 233 9.53 -7.81 31.42
C ALA A 233 10.57 -8.56 32.28
N GLU A 234 10.47 -9.88 32.27
CA GLU A 234 11.40 -10.78 32.97
C GLU A 234 12.51 -11.27 32.03
N ARG A 235 12.21 -11.31 30.72
CA ARG A 235 13.14 -11.67 29.65
C ARG A 235 13.01 -10.67 28.51
N ILE A 236 14.10 -10.49 27.78
CA ILE A 236 14.13 -9.72 26.54
C ILE A 236 14.58 -10.63 25.41
N MET A 237 13.90 -10.58 24.26
CA MET A 237 14.33 -11.28 23.06
C MET A 237 14.67 -10.27 21.97
N TYR A 238 15.97 -10.08 21.71
CA TYR A 238 16.39 -9.37 20.51
C TYR A 238 15.97 -10.18 19.28
N THR A 239 15.27 -9.53 18.36
CA THR A 239 14.69 -10.16 17.17
C THR A 239 15.00 -9.34 15.93
N GLU A 240 15.41 -10.03 14.87
CA GLU A 240 15.50 -9.49 13.52
C GLU A 240 14.43 -10.19 12.68
N THR A 241 13.56 -9.42 12.02
CA THR A 241 12.52 -9.98 11.15
C THR A 241 12.53 -9.28 9.82
N SER A 242 12.70 -10.05 8.75
CA SER A 242 12.46 -9.56 7.40
C SER A 242 10.97 -9.64 7.08
N ILE A 243 10.42 -8.55 6.55
CA ILE A 243 9.07 -8.52 6.00
C ILE A 243 9.22 -8.29 4.51
N THR A 244 8.56 -9.13 3.71
CA THR A 244 8.54 -9.02 2.26
C THR A 244 7.14 -8.63 1.81
N TRP A 245 7.03 -7.63 0.94
CA TRP A 245 5.78 -7.20 0.34
C TRP A 245 5.90 -7.11 -1.17
N MET A 246 4.75 -7.12 -1.85
CA MET A 246 4.70 -6.83 -3.28
C MET A 246 4.80 -5.33 -3.50
N VAL A 247 5.52 -4.90 -4.53
CA VAL A 247 5.54 -3.51 -5.02
C VAL A 247 4.77 -3.39 -6.33
N GLU A 248 4.52 -2.16 -6.78
CA GLU A 248 3.76 -1.90 -8.00
C GLU A 248 4.46 -2.45 -9.24
N ALA A 249 3.67 -3.06 -10.12
CA ALA A 249 4.12 -3.65 -11.36
C ALA A 249 3.13 -3.28 -12.48
N TYR A 250 3.68 -3.00 -13.66
CA TYR A 250 2.92 -2.63 -14.86
C TYR A 250 3.10 -3.64 -15.99
N GLU A 251 3.71 -4.78 -15.69
CA GLU A 251 3.80 -5.89 -16.64
C GLU A 251 2.42 -6.53 -16.82
N ASP A 252 1.96 -6.54 -18.07
CA ASP A 252 0.65 -7.04 -18.47
C ASP A 252 0.65 -8.57 -18.62
N ASP A 253 0.61 -9.26 -17.48
CA ASP A 253 0.63 -10.72 -17.36
C ASP A 253 0.02 -11.18 -16.01
N GLY A 254 -0.23 -12.48 -15.89
CA GLY A 254 -0.49 -13.16 -14.61
C GLY A 254 0.81 -13.48 -13.88
N LEU A 255 1.40 -12.47 -13.24
CA LEU A 255 2.75 -12.49 -12.65
C LEU A 255 2.93 -13.58 -11.59
N VAL A 256 1.90 -13.89 -10.82
CA VAL A 256 1.96 -14.96 -9.80
C VAL A 256 1.99 -16.31 -10.49
N ALA A 257 1.09 -16.55 -11.43
CA ALA A 257 1.00 -17.83 -12.14
C ALA A 257 2.21 -18.09 -13.05
N SER A 258 2.81 -17.04 -13.61
CA SER A 258 4.03 -17.13 -14.44
C SER A 258 5.33 -17.21 -13.63
N GLY A 259 5.27 -17.03 -12.30
CA GLY A 259 6.44 -17.04 -11.42
C GLY A 259 7.29 -15.76 -11.49
N LYS A 260 6.76 -14.69 -12.11
CA LYS A 260 7.45 -13.39 -12.23
C LYS A 260 7.22 -12.47 -11.03
N ALA A 261 6.20 -12.74 -10.21
CA ALA A 261 5.83 -11.93 -9.06
C ALA A 261 7.01 -11.66 -8.10
N GLU A 262 7.94 -12.61 -7.95
CA GLU A 262 9.13 -12.44 -7.09
C GLU A 262 10.00 -11.24 -7.52
N SER A 263 10.05 -10.91 -8.81
CA SER A 263 10.78 -9.73 -9.31
C SER A 263 10.15 -8.40 -8.89
N TYR A 264 8.94 -8.46 -8.35
CA TYR A 264 8.16 -7.32 -7.84
C TYR A 264 7.94 -7.46 -6.33
N THR A 265 8.89 -8.08 -5.62
CA THR A 265 8.91 -8.08 -4.16
C THR A 265 10.02 -7.18 -3.64
N LYS A 266 9.76 -6.53 -2.50
CA LYS A 266 10.77 -5.84 -1.70
C LYS A 266 10.75 -6.41 -0.30
N SER A 267 11.92 -6.47 0.32
CA SER A 267 12.06 -6.87 1.72
C SER A 267 12.84 -5.82 2.48
N ASP A 268 12.35 -5.46 3.67
CA ASP A 268 13.14 -4.73 4.66
C ASP A 268 13.23 -5.56 5.95
N THR A 269 14.28 -5.31 6.73
CA THR A 269 14.55 -6.04 7.98
C THR A 269 14.37 -5.10 9.15
N TYR A 270 13.52 -5.50 10.09
CA TYR A 270 13.25 -4.73 11.29
C TYR A 270 13.89 -5.36 12.52
N THR A 271 14.47 -4.52 13.37
CA THR A 271 15.18 -4.95 14.58
C THR A 271 14.52 -4.41 15.83
N TYR A 272 14.21 -5.29 16.77
CA TYR A 272 13.45 -4.93 17.98
C TYR A 272 13.74 -5.87 19.14
N LEU A 273 13.40 -5.40 20.34
CA LEU A 273 13.41 -6.17 21.57
C LEU A 273 11.96 -6.57 21.89
N LEU A 274 11.68 -7.87 21.98
CA LEU A 274 10.42 -8.35 22.56
C LEU A 274 10.55 -8.41 24.08
N GLU A 275 9.54 -7.91 24.77
CA GLU A 275 9.42 -7.96 26.22
C GLU A 275 8.58 -9.16 26.60
N LEU A 276 9.13 -10.08 27.38
CA LEU A 276 8.49 -11.35 27.70
C LEU A 276 8.39 -11.57 29.21
N ASP A 277 7.37 -12.30 29.63
CA ASP A 277 7.34 -12.89 30.98
C ASP A 277 8.17 -14.19 31.05
N ASN A 278 8.16 -14.84 32.23
CA ASN A 278 8.90 -16.08 32.45
C ASN A 278 8.37 -17.28 31.64
N ASP A 279 7.13 -17.22 31.18
CA ASP A 279 6.44 -18.24 30.38
C ASP A 279 6.55 -17.96 28.86
N TYR A 280 7.36 -16.97 28.45
CA TYR A 280 7.55 -16.52 27.07
C TYR A 280 6.31 -15.90 26.42
N ASN A 281 5.36 -15.38 27.21
CA ASN A 281 4.29 -14.57 26.67
C ASN A 281 4.84 -13.19 26.29
N ILE A 282 4.49 -12.70 25.09
CA ILE A 282 4.86 -11.36 24.64
C ILE A 282 3.99 -10.32 25.37
N LEU A 283 4.65 -9.46 26.13
CA LEU A 283 4.05 -8.37 26.90
C LEU A 283 4.10 -7.03 26.15
N GLY A 284 5.07 -6.88 25.23
CA GLY A 284 5.36 -5.64 24.54
C GLY A 284 6.65 -5.75 23.74
N GLY A 285 7.24 -4.59 23.42
CA GLY A 285 8.54 -4.52 22.79
C GLY A 285 8.96 -3.10 22.46
N GLU A 286 10.25 -2.93 22.20
CA GLU A 286 10.85 -1.65 21.83
C GLU A 286 11.65 -1.82 20.53
N TRP A 287 11.49 -0.85 19.63
CA TRP A 287 12.30 -0.77 18.41
C TRP A 287 13.76 -0.47 18.79
N VAL A 288 14.71 -0.96 18.00
CA VAL A 288 16.14 -0.65 18.17
C VAL A 288 16.82 -0.45 16.82
N GLY A 289 18.01 0.15 16.83
CA GLY A 289 18.77 0.44 15.60
C GLY A 289 18.05 1.43 14.70
N ASP A 290 18.15 1.21 13.39
CA ASP A 290 17.50 2.03 12.37
C ASP A 290 15.97 1.93 12.45
N SER A 291 15.46 0.79 12.92
CA SER A 291 14.03 0.57 13.13
C SER A 291 13.42 1.43 14.24
N ASN A 292 14.16 2.28 14.94
CA ASN A 292 13.56 3.33 15.79
C ASN A 292 12.87 4.43 14.99
N ALA A 293 13.36 4.68 13.76
CA ALA A 293 12.85 5.71 12.87
C ALA A 293 12.21 5.13 11.61
N ASP A 294 12.69 3.95 11.18
CA ASP A 294 12.24 3.27 9.97
C ASP A 294 11.57 1.93 10.31
N HIS A 295 10.31 2.04 10.70
CA HIS A 295 9.43 0.92 10.99
C HIS A 295 8.06 1.18 10.36
N PRO A 296 7.22 0.15 10.16
CA PRO A 296 5.87 0.38 9.67
C PRO A 296 5.10 1.33 10.58
N ASP A 297 4.21 2.15 10.03
CA ASP A 297 3.37 3.04 10.86
C ASP A 297 2.12 2.33 11.36
N PHE A 298 1.47 1.56 10.47
CA PHE A 298 0.25 0.83 10.79
C PHE A 298 0.11 -0.45 9.97
N LEU A 299 -0.77 -1.32 10.45
CA LEU A 299 -1.12 -2.59 9.83
C LEU A 299 -2.65 -2.70 9.80
N TRP A 300 -3.19 -3.20 8.70
CA TRP A 300 -4.62 -3.40 8.58
C TRP A 300 -4.98 -4.57 7.67
N LEU A 301 -6.20 -5.07 7.84
CA LEU A 301 -6.73 -6.18 7.06
C LEU A 301 -8.12 -5.83 6.52
N PRO A 302 -8.39 -6.10 5.23
CA PRO A 302 -9.75 -6.07 4.73
C PRO A 302 -10.53 -7.29 5.29
N LYS A 303 -11.76 -7.07 5.77
CA LYS A 303 -12.58 -8.16 6.37
C LYS A 303 -13.19 -9.08 5.32
N ALA A 304 -13.52 -8.52 4.15
CA ALA A 304 -14.16 -9.20 3.05
C ALA A 304 -13.96 -8.41 1.76
N ARG A 305 -14.26 -9.06 0.64
CA ARG A 305 -14.45 -8.40 -0.66
C ARG A 305 -15.65 -7.42 -0.61
N PRO A 306 -15.73 -6.45 -1.54
CA PRO A 306 -16.95 -5.68 -1.74
C PRO A 306 -18.18 -6.59 -1.95
N ASP A 307 -19.37 -6.06 -1.68
CA ASP A 307 -20.61 -6.78 -2.02
C ASP A 307 -20.74 -6.83 -3.55
N LEU A 308 -21.09 -7.99 -4.14
CA LEU A 308 -21.21 -8.13 -5.59
C LEU A 308 -22.17 -7.10 -6.22
N SER A 309 -23.17 -6.62 -5.48
CA SER A 309 -24.09 -5.58 -5.93
C SER A 309 -23.51 -4.15 -5.91
N THR A 310 -22.29 -3.96 -5.40
CA THR A 310 -21.63 -2.65 -5.35
C THR A 310 -21.51 -2.06 -6.76
N VAL A 311 -21.99 -0.82 -6.87
CA VAL A 311 -21.70 0.10 -7.97
C VAL A 311 -21.08 1.33 -7.32
N THR A 312 -19.86 1.67 -7.72
CA THR A 312 -19.15 2.83 -7.16
C THR A 312 -19.80 4.14 -7.60
N ASP A 313 -19.46 5.25 -6.95
CA ASP A 313 -19.98 6.57 -7.29
C ASP A 313 -19.56 7.02 -8.71
N VAL A 314 -18.48 6.46 -9.26
CA VAL A 314 -18.06 6.67 -10.65
C VAL A 314 -18.82 5.81 -11.66
N GLY A 315 -19.73 4.94 -11.20
CA GLY A 315 -20.55 4.07 -12.04
C GLY A 315 -19.93 2.72 -12.40
N LEU A 316 -18.85 2.32 -11.71
CA LEU A 316 -18.18 1.05 -11.94
C LEU A 316 -18.87 -0.07 -11.16
N SER A 317 -19.36 -1.10 -11.86
CA SER A 317 -20.06 -2.24 -11.22
C SER A 317 -19.06 -3.31 -10.84
N TYR A 318 -19.01 -3.66 -9.55
CA TYR A 318 -18.15 -4.73 -9.07
C TYR A 318 -18.51 -6.08 -9.71
N GLN A 319 -19.80 -6.40 -9.86
CA GLN A 319 -20.23 -7.61 -10.57
C GLN A 319 -19.65 -7.69 -12.00
N ASN A 320 -19.71 -6.60 -12.77
CA ASN A 320 -19.17 -6.59 -14.13
C ASN A 320 -17.65 -6.82 -14.15
N VAL A 321 -16.93 -6.17 -13.24
CA VAL A 321 -15.47 -6.34 -13.11
C VAL A 321 -15.13 -7.76 -12.63
N ARG A 322 -15.93 -8.33 -11.72
CA ARG A 322 -15.78 -9.71 -11.25
C ARG A 322 -16.03 -10.74 -12.34
N ASP A 323 -17.00 -10.53 -13.22
CA ASP A 323 -17.24 -11.40 -14.36
C ASP A 323 -16.04 -11.40 -15.33
N LEU A 324 -15.41 -10.24 -15.56
CA LEU A 324 -14.18 -10.14 -16.36
C LEU A 324 -13.02 -10.86 -15.67
N LEU A 325 -12.86 -10.64 -14.36
CA LEU A 325 -11.81 -11.25 -13.56
C LEU A 325 -11.93 -12.78 -13.53
N ASP A 326 -13.13 -13.31 -13.31
CA ASP A 326 -13.34 -14.75 -13.26
C ASP A 326 -13.05 -15.43 -14.61
N GLN A 327 -13.37 -14.78 -15.73
CA GLN A 327 -12.95 -15.23 -17.06
C GLN A 327 -11.41 -15.18 -17.21
N ALA A 328 -10.78 -14.08 -16.82
CA ALA A 328 -9.35 -13.87 -16.96
C ALA A 328 -8.51 -14.82 -16.08
N THR A 329 -8.99 -15.14 -14.88
CA THR A 329 -8.34 -16.10 -13.98
C THR A 329 -8.43 -17.52 -14.52
N ASN A 330 -9.55 -17.86 -15.19
CA ASN A 330 -9.79 -19.18 -15.77
C ASN A 330 -9.30 -19.32 -17.22
N CYS A 331 -8.85 -18.22 -17.84
CA CYS A 331 -8.48 -18.14 -19.25
C CYS A 331 -9.59 -18.68 -20.16
N ALA A 332 -10.83 -18.26 -19.88
CA ALA A 332 -12.06 -18.73 -20.52
C ALA A 332 -12.79 -17.59 -21.23
#